data_AF-A0A6B2V118-F1
#
_entry.id   AF-A0A6B2V118-F1
#
_cell.length_a   1.000
_cell.length_b   1.000
_cell.length_c   1.000
_cell.angle_alpha   90.00
_cell.angle_beta   90.00
_cell.angle_gamma   90.00
#
_symmetry.space_group_name_H-M   'P 1'
#
loop_
_entity.id
_entity.type
_entity.pdbx_description
1 polymer ?
#
loop_
_entity_poly.entity_id
_entity_poly.type
_entity_poly.pdbx_seq_one_letter_code
_entity_poly.pdbx_strand_id
1 'polypeptide(L)'
;SAVVLGDGAPTDDARARAETVAAAEETGVALLARAEGADWAQVAALLRSALSYALADRPVHAACGPGSGEAFSLAALAARVAVQVKGSITVEDTRLRVLAHSATGEAADPLRRSTILGGRVPAWRVAELRHSGLLRALWTSTEVIHRPADAAGPERLVVAVRSGREVLGSIWAAADGGAL
;
A
#
# COMPACT_ATOMS: atom_id res chain seq x y z
N SER A 1 26.10 2.24 -8.64
CA SER A 1 26.80 1.69 -7.47
C SER A 1 26.75 2.67 -6.31
N ALA A 2 26.70 2.13 -5.08
CA ALA A 2 26.81 2.74 -3.75
C ALA A 2 25.97 4.00 -3.44
N VAL A 3 25.25 3.96 -2.31
CA VAL A 3 24.66 5.13 -1.65
C VAL A 3 25.56 5.46 -0.46
N VAL A 4 26.23 6.60 -0.48
CA VAL A 4 26.98 7.09 0.68
C VAL A 4 26.06 7.99 1.50
N LEU A 5 25.88 7.61 2.76
CA LEU A 5 24.98 8.27 3.70
C LEU A 5 25.83 9.09 4.67
N GLY A 6 25.85 10.41 4.49
CA GLY A 6 26.56 11.32 5.39
C GLY A 6 25.77 11.52 6.69
N ASP A 7 26.46 11.49 7.83
CA ASP A 7 25.90 11.98 9.08
C ASP A 7 25.62 13.48 8.92
N GLY A 8 24.38 13.88 9.19
CA GLY A 8 23.95 15.27 9.15
C GLY A 8 24.54 16.10 10.29
N ALA A 9 25.86 16.14 10.43
CA ALA A 9 26.49 17.20 11.18
C ALA A 9 26.39 18.50 10.35
N PRO A 10 26.13 19.66 10.98
CA PRO A 10 26.33 20.93 10.33
C PRO A 10 27.85 21.12 10.17
N THR A 11 28.45 20.52 9.14
CA THR A 11 29.61 21.17 8.54
C THR A 11 29.04 22.41 7.88
N ASP A 12 29.13 23.52 8.59
CA ASP A 12 28.87 24.89 8.11
C ASP A 12 29.77 25.25 6.89
N ASP A 13 30.63 24.32 6.48
CA ASP A 13 31.52 24.43 5.35
C ASP A 13 30.83 23.99 4.04
N ALA A 14 30.22 24.96 3.36
CA ALA A 14 29.66 24.80 2.02
C ALA A 14 30.67 24.21 1.02
N ARG A 15 31.97 24.40 1.25
CA ARG A 15 33.05 23.85 0.42
C ARG A 15 33.16 22.33 0.53
N ALA A 16 33.15 21.79 1.74
CA ALA A 16 33.22 20.34 1.96
C ALA A 16 32.02 19.60 1.32
N ARG A 17 30.83 20.21 1.36
CA ARG A 17 29.64 19.70 0.66
C ARG A 17 29.81 19.73 -0.85
N ALA A 18 30.32 20.84 -1.40
CA ALA A 18 30.57 20.97 -2.84
C ALA A 18 31.61 19.94 -3.33
N GLU A 19 32.69 19.73 -2.56
CA GLU A 19 33.72 18.73 -2.85
C GLU A 19 33.16 17.30 -2.82
N THR A 20 32.26 17.00 -1.86
CA THR A 20 31.59 15.69 -1.78
C THR A 20 30.66 15.44 -2.97
N VAL A 21 29.88 16.45 -3.39
CA VAL A 21 28.99 16.36 -4.56
C VAL A 21 29.81 16.16 -5.84
N ALA A 22 30.87 16.94 -6.04
CA ALA A 22 31.73 16.82 -7.22
C ALA A 22 32.37 15.42 -7.33
N ALA A 23 32.88 14.87 -6.22
CA ALA A 23 33.44 13.52 -6.19
C ALA A 23 32.41 12.42 -6.51
N ALA A 24 31.16 12.61 -6.08
CA ALA A 24 30.08 11.66 -6.37
C ALA A 24 29.65 11.70 -7.85
N GLU A 25 29.60 12.89 -8.45
CA GLU A 25 29.35 13.06 -9.88
C GLU A 25 30.45 12.40 -10.73
N GLU A 26 31.73 12.62 -10.37
CA GLU A 26 32.88 12.02 -11.07
C GLU A 26 32.89 10.49 -11.01
N THR A 27 32.42 9.92 -9.89
CA THR A 27 32.44 8.47 -9.64
C THR A 27 31.12 7.75 -9.98
N GLY A 28 30.07 8.50 -10.38
CA GLY A 28 28.74 7.93 -10.66
C GLY A 28 28.05 7.34 -9.43
N VAL A 29 28.35 7.87 -8.25
CA VAL A 29 27.82 7.44 -6.95
C VAL A 29 26.64 8.33 -6.58
N ALA A 30 25.56 7.73 -6.09
CA ALA A 30 24.41 8.50 -5.62
C ALA A 30 24.63 8.95 -4.17
N LEU A 31 24.45 10.26 -3.92
CA LEU A 31 24.47 10.82 -2.56
C LEU A 31 23.06 11.02 -2.03
N LEU A 32 22.83 10.63 -0.78
CA LEU A 32 21.58 10.93 -0.08
C LEU A 32 21.87 11.68 1.22
N ALA A 33 21.35 12.91 1.31
CA ALA A 33 21.41 13.71 2.53
C ALA A 33 20.20 13.39 3.43
N ARG A 34 20.48 13.17 4.71
CA ARG A 34 19.46 12.94 5.74
C ARG A 34 19.26 14.22 6.55
N ALA A 35 18.00 14.59 6.80
CA ALA A 35 17.68 15.68 7.73
C ALA A 35 18.05 15.30 9.17
N GLU A 36 18.57 16.27 9.92
CA GLU A 36 18.92 16.10 11.33
C GLU A 36 17.70 15.58 12.12
N GLY A 37 17.87 14.50 12.87
CA GLY A 37 16.79 13.84 13.63
C GLY A 37 15.94 12.80 12.87
N ALA A 38 16.06 12.63 11.55
CA ALA A 38 15.21 11.70 10.79
C ALA A 38 15.55 10.22 11.06
N ASP A 39 14.68 9.36 11.58
CA ASP A 39 15.06 7.97 11.92
C ASP A 39 15.69 7.16 10.74
N TRP A 40 16.77 6.41 11.02
CA TRP A 40 17.45 5.55 10.06
C TRP A 40 16.52 4.49 9.46
N ALA A 41 15.60 3.93 10.26
CA ALA A 41 14.64 2.96 9.76
C ALA A 41 13.69 3.59 8.73
N GLN A 42 13.28 4.85 8.95
CA GLN A 42 12.43 5.63 8.05
C GLN A 42 13.14 5.96 6.74
N VAL A 43 14.40 6.42 6.80
CA VAL A 43 15.22 6.68 5.60
C VAL A 43 15.39 5.41 4.77
N ALA A 44 15.71 4.29 5.41
CA ALA A 44 15.86 3.01 4.73
C ALA A 44 14.54 2.51 4.11
N ALA A 45 13.39 2.77 4.75
CA ALA A 45 12.08 2.42 4.21
C ALA A 45 11.74 3.25 2.96
N LEU A 46 11.99 4.56 2.99
CA LEU A 46 11.77 5.46 1.85
C LEU A 46 12.65 5.10 0.66
N LEU A 47 13.93 4.81 0.90
CA LEU A 47 14.88 4.35 -0.12
C LEU A 47 14.41 3.06 -0.78
N ARG A 48 14.03 2.05 0.02
CA ARG A 48 13.50 0.79 -0.52
C ARG A 48 12.24 1.00 -1.35
N SER A 49 11.33 1.87 -0.91
CA SER A 49 10.13 2.23 -1.66
C SER A 49 10.48 2.87 -3.01
N ALA A 50 11.35 3.87 -3.02
CA ALA A 50 11.79 4.55 -4.25
C ALA A 50 12.51 3.62 -5.23
N LEU A 51 13.39 2.74 -4.73
CA LEU A 51 14.08 1.74 -5.55
C LEU A 51 13.10 0.71 -6.12
N SER A 52 12.15 0.23 -5.30
CA SER A 52 11.12 -0.71 -5.76
C SER A 52 10.23 -0.09 -6.84
N TYR A 53 9.97 1.21 -6.74
CA TYR A 53 9.23 1.98 -7.73
C TYR A 53 10.02 2.20 -9.03
N ALA A 54 11.30 2.59 -8.93
CA ALA A 54 12.18 2.80 -10.08
C ALA A 54 12.46 1.52 -10.87
N LEU A 55 12.55 0.38 -10.18
CA LEU A 55 12.74 -0.94 -10.80
C LEU A 55 11.47 -1.49 -11.47
N ALA A 56 10.29 -0.89 -11.21
CA ALA A 56 9.01 -1.37 -11.72
C ALA A 56 8.60 -0.78 -13.08
N ASP A 57 9.47 -0.01 -13.76
CA ASP A 57 9.26 0.59 -15.09
C ASP A 57 7.89 1.27 -15.28
N ARG A 58 7.44 2.02 -14.25
CA ARG A 58 6.19 2.79 -14.27
C ARG A 58 6.50 4.25 -14.61
N PRO A 59 5.75 4.89 -15.54
CA PRO A 59 5.98 6.29 -15.88
C PRO A 59 5.79 7.18 -14.66
N VAL A 60 6.73 8.13 -14.52
CA VAL A 60 6.81 9.11 -13.43
C VAL A 60 5.51 9.91 -13.34
N HIS A 61 4.77 9.75 -12.25
CA HIS A 61 3.90 10.81 -11.75
C HIS A 61 4.66 11.56 -10.67
N ALA A 62 5.24 12.67 -11.09
CA ALA A 62 5.96 13.60 -10.24
C ALA A 62 5.01 14.19 -9.19
N ALA A 63 5.17 13.77 -7.94
CA ALA A 63 4.92 14.59 -6.76
C ALA A 63 5.37 13.81 -5.52
N CYS A 64 6.65 13.93 -5.16
CA CYS A 64 7.08 13.62 -3.80
C CYS A 64 8.13 14.64 -3.36
N GLY A 65 7.76 15.92 -3.43
CA GLY A 65 8.41 16.97 -2.64
C GLY A 65 7.79 17.03 -1.24
N PRO A 66 8.56 17.33 -0.18
CA PRO A 66 8.04 17.51 1.17
C PRO A 66 7.19 18.79 1.21
N GLY A 67 5.89 18.66 0.94
CA GLY A 67 4.98 19.80 0.89
C GLY A 67 3.64 19.60 0.16
N SER A 68 3.41 18.47 -0.52
CA SER A 68 2.08 18.16 -1.07
C SER A 68 1.25 17.39 -0.05
N GLY A 69 0.51 18.15 0.76
CA GLY A 69 -0.46 17.65 1.73
C GLY A 69 -1.72 17.00 1.13
N GLU A 70 -1.62 16.30 0.00
CA GLU A 70 -2.60 15.25 -0.31
C GLU A 70 -2.15 14.00 0.43
N ALA A 71 -2.63 13.87 1.66
CA ALA A 71 -2.35 12.74 2.51
C ALA A 71 -2.54 11.44 1.72
N PHE A 72 -1.53 10.57 1.75
CA PHE A 72 -1.61 9.16 1.37
C PHE A 72 -2.61 8.45 2.30
N SER A 73 -3.89 8.76 2.14
CA SER A 73 -4.97 8.20 2.95
C SER A 73 -5.39 6.84 2.40
N LEU A 74 -5.86 5.96 3.28
CA LEU A 74 -6.41 4.66 2.87
C LEU A 74 -7.62 4.82 1.94
N ALA A 75 -8.37 5.93 2.06
CA ALA A 75 -9.48 6.24 1.16
C ALA A 75 -8.99 6.59 -0.26
N ALA A 76 -7.94 7.42 -0.38
CA ALA A 76 -7.35 7.73 -1.68
C ALA A 76 -6.74 6.49 -2.34
N LEU A 77 -6.08 5.62 -1.55
CA LEU A 77 -5.60 4.32 -2.03
C LEU A 77 -6.76 3.45 -2.52
N ALA A 78 -7.81 3.28 -1.72
CA ALA A 78 -8.98 2.48 -2.09
C ALA A 78 -9.61 2.98 -3.40
N ALA A 79 -9.76 4.30 -3.57
CA ALA A 79 -10.30 4.89 -4.79
C ALA A 79 -9.42 4.62 -6.02
N ARG A 80 -8.09 4.76 -5.88
CA ARG A 80 -7.16 4.48 -6.99
C ARG A 80 -7.18 3.02 -7.41
N VAL A 81 -7.20 2.10 -6.44
CA VAL A 81 -7.27 0.66 -6.73
C VAL A 81 -8.62 0.32 -7.37
N ALA A 82 -9.71 0.90 -6.88
CA ALA A 82 -11.06 0.66 -7.40
C ALA A 82 -11.18 1.01 -8.90
N VAL A 83 -10.60 2.14 -9.32
CA VAL A 83 -10.53 2.53 -10.74
C VAL A 83 -9.74 1.51 -11.57
N GLN A 84 -8.61 1.03 -11.05
CA GLN A 84 -7.74 0.10 -11.78
C GLN A 84 -8.39 -1.27 -11.99
N VAL A 85 -9.07 -1.79 -10.97
CA VAL A 85 -9.71 -3.13 -11.00
C VAL A 85 -11.16 -3.08 -11.46
N LYS A 86 -11.71 -1.88 -11.71
CA LYS A 86 -13.12 -1.66 -12.06
C LYS A 86 -14.09 -2.34 -11.08
N GLY A 87 -13.77 -2.28 -9.80
CA GLY A 87 -14.51 -2.95 -8.75
C GLY A 87 -14.41 -2.22 -7.42
N SER A 88 -15.35 -2.49 -6.53
CA SER A 88 -15.40 -1.87 -5.21
C SER A 88 -14.31 -2.41 -4.30
N ILE A 89 -13.69 -1.52 -3.52
CA ILE A 89 -12.59 -1.85 -2.60
C ILE A 89 -13.02 -1.65 -1.14
N THR A 90 -12.67 -2.60 -0.29
CA THR A 90 -12.56 -2.39 1.17
C THR A 90 -11.13 -2.63 1.64
N VAL A 91 -10.65 -1.77 2.53
CA VAL A 91 -9.41 -1.93 3.26
C VAL A 91 -9.79 -2.22 4.71
N GLU A 92 -9.29 -3.33 5.25
CA GLU A 92 -9.72 -3.85 6.54
C GLU A 92 -8.52 -4.13 7.46
N ASP A 93 -8.70 -3.97 8.77
CA ASP A 93 -7.72 -4.40 9.77
C ASP A 93 -7.75 -5.93 10.00
N THR A 94 -6.82 -6.45 10.82
CA THR A 94 -6.76 -7.88 11.17
C THR A 94 -7.98 -8.39 11.96
N ARG A 95 -8.82 -7.50 12.48
CA ARG A 95 -10.09 -7.80 13.15
C ARG A 95 -11.28 -7.69 12.19
N LEU A 96 -11.03 -7.53 10.88
CA LEU A 96 -12.03 -7.41 9.82
C LEU A 96 -12.94 -6.18 10.02
N ARG A 97 -12.39 -5.09 10.55
CA ARG A 97 -13.02 -3.76 10.60
C ARG A 97 -12.61 -2.98 9.37
N VAL A 98 -13.57 -2.28 8.77
CA VAL A 98 -13.33 -1.45 7.59
C VAL A 98 -12.60 -0.18 8.02
N LEU A 99 -11.40 0.03 7.48
CA LEU A 99 -10.59 1.23 7.67
C LEU A 99 -10.84 2.26 6.56
N ALA A 100 -11.08 1.79 5.34
CA ALA A 100 -11.45 2.60 4.20
C ALA A 100 -12.23 1.77 3.18
N HIS A 101 -12.98 2.44 2.32
CA HIS A 101 -13.65 1.81 1.21
C HIS A 101 -13.76 2.77 0.03
N SER A 102 -13.91 2.22 -1.17
CA SER A 102 -14.31 2.95 -2.37
C SER A 102 -15.30 2.08 -3.14
N ALA A 103 -16.47 2.62 -3.45
CA ALA A 103 -17.48 1.93 -4.24
C ALA A 103 -17.51 2.53 -5.64
N THR A 104 -17.48 1.70 -6.67
CA THR A 104 -17.46 2.14 -8.08
C THR A 104 -18.82 2.03 -8.77
N GLY A 105 -19.84 1.45 -8.13
CA GLY A 105 -21.19 1.34 -8.68
C GLY A 105 -22.31 1.45 -7.63
N GLU A 106 -23.50 1.85 -8.08
CA GLU A 106 -24.69 2.04 -7.22
C GLU A 106 -25.27 0.71 -6.69
N ALA A 107 -25.09 -0.39 -7.45
CA ALA A 107 -25.60 -1.71 -7.10
C ALA A 107 -24.62 -2.47 -6.18
N ALA A 108 -24.48 -2.02 -4.94
CA ALA A 108 -23.71 -2.79 -3.95
C ALA A 108 -24.37 -4.14 -3.64
N ASP A 109 -23.58 -5.22 -3.69
CA ASP A 109 -24.06 -6.51 -3.21
C ASP A 109 -24.43 -6.42 -1.70
N PRO A 110 -25.40 -7.23 -1.23
CA PRO A 110 -25.90 -7.12 0.15
C PRO A 110 -24.82 -7.25 1.23
N LEU A 111 -23.84 -8.15 1.03
CA LEU A 111 -22.76 -8.35 1.99
C LEU A 111 -21.87 -7.11 2.04
N ARG A 112 -21.47 -6.57 0.90
CA ARG A 112 -20.68 -5.33 0.83
C ARG A 112 -21.40 -4.16 1.49
N ARG A 113 -22.67 -3.95 1.16
CA ARG A 113 -23.48 -2.86 1.76
C ARG A 113 -23.52 -2.98 3.29
N SER A 114 -23.77 -4.18 3.81
CA SER A 114 -23.80 -4.42 5.26
C SER A 114 -22.44 -4.19 5.93
N THR A 115 -21.34 -4.56 5.25
CA THR A 115 -19.98 -4.43 5.77
C THR A 115 -19.55 -2.96 5.85
N ILE A 116 -19.82 -2.18 4.81
CA ILE A 116 -19.50 -0.75 4.75
C ILE A 116 -20.33 0.02 5.78
N LEU A 117 -21.66 -0.14 5.78
CA LEU A 117 -22.53 0.57 6.72
C LEU A 117 -22.28 0.17 8.18
N GLY A 118 -21.94 -1.09 8.42
CA GLY A 118 -21.59 -1.59 9.75
C GLY A 118 -20.15 -1.31 10.18
N GLY A 119 -19.30 -0.82 9.28
CA GLY A 119 -17.86 -0.61 9.52
C GLY A 119 -17.07 -1.89 9.83
N ARG A 120 -17.63 -3.07 9.58
CA ARG A 120 -17.01 -4.38 9.87
C ARG A 120 -17.71 -5.52 9.15
N VAL A 121 -16.96 -6.59 8.90
CA VAL A 121 -17.53 -7.82 8.32
C VAL A 121 -18.51 -8.48 9.31
N PRO A 122 -19.73 -8.85 8.88
CA PRO A 122 -20.72 -9.51 9.72
C PRO A 122 -20.20 -10.83 10.33
N ALA A 123 -20.58 -11.10 11.59
CA ALA A 123 -20.06 -12.25 12.34
C ALA A 123 -20.33 -13.61 11.64
N TRP A 124 -21.50 -13.77 11.02
CA TRP A 124 -21.83 -14.97 10.26
C TRP A 124 -20.86 -15.18 9.08
N ARG A 125 -20.48 -14.10 8.39
CA ARG A 125 -19.55 -14.15 7.26
C ARG A 125 -18.13 -14.46 7.74
N VAL A 126 -17.72 -13.90 8.87
CA VAL A 126 -16.44 -14.25 9.50
C VAL A 126 -16.38 -15.74 9.84
N ALA A 127 -17.46 -16.31 10.39
CA ALA A 127 -17.53 -17.73 10.69
C ALA A 127 -17.41 -18.60 9.42
N GLU A 128 -18.09 -18.22 8.35
CA GLU A 128 -18.00 -18.89 7.04
C GLU A 128 -16.58 -18.86 6.46
N LEU A 129 -15.92 -17.68 6.45
CA LEU A 129 -14.56 -17.53 5.93
C LEU A 129 -13.52 -18.28 6.78
N ARG A 130 -13.78 -18.49 8.07
CA ARG A 130 -12.96 -19.36 8.92
C ARG A 130 -13.18 -20.82 8.57
N HIS A 131 -14.44 -21.24 8.45
CA HIS A 131 -14.80 -22.63 8.19
C HIS A 131 -14.28 -23.11 6.83
N SER A 132 -14.33 -22.26 5.80
CA SER A 132 -13.78 -22.57 4.48
C SER A 132 -12.24 -22.59 4.43
N GLY A 133 -11.56 -22.19 5.51
CA GLY A 133 -10.11 -22.04 5.54
C GLY A 133 -9.58 -20.77 4.86
N LEU A 134 -10.45 -19.95 4.27
CA LEU A 134 -10.04 -18.74 3.56
C LEU A 134 -9.29 -17.76 4.46
N LEU A 135 -9.75 -17.50 5.69
CA LEU A 135 -9.02 -16.60 6.59
C LEU A 135 -7.62 -17.13 6.91
N ARG A 136 -7.46 -18.45 7.06
CA ARG A 136 -6.13 -19.04 7.25
C ARG A 136 -5.27 -18.78 6.02
N ALA A 137 -5.79 -19.09 4.83
CA ALA A 137 -5.08 -18.87 3.57
C ALA A 137 -4.68 -17.40 3.40
N LEU A 138 -5.59 -16.47 3.67
CA LEU A 138 -5.36 -15.03 3.59
C LEU A 138 -4.19 -14.60 4.49
N TRP A 139 -4.17 -15.07 5.74
CA TRP A 139 -3.13 -14.66 6.70
C TRP A 139 -1.79 -15.38 6.52
N THR A 140 -1.74 -16.49 5.77
CA THR A 140 -0.49 -17.21 5.49
C THR A 140 0.09 -16.96 4.09
N SER A 141 -0.74 -16.57 3.12
CA SER A 141 -0.33 -16.37 1.72
C SER A 141 0.26 -14.98 1.47
N THR A 142 1.18 -14.92 0.50
CA THR A 142 1.63 -13.66 -0.15
C THR A 142 0.88 -13.36 -1.44
N GLU A 143 0.18 -14.35 -1.98
CA GLU A 143 -0.55 -14.25 -3.25
C GLU A 143 -1.96 -13.70 -3.08
N VAL A 144 -2.48 -13.10 -4.15
CA VAL A 144 -3.90 -12.73 -4.26
C VAL A 144 -4.74 -14.00 -4.29
N ILE A 145 -5.75 -14.06 -3.42
CA ILE A 145 -6.72 -15.14 -3.39
C ILE A 145 -7.90 -14.70 -4.25
N HIS A 146 -8.17 -15.48 -5.30
CA HIS A 146 -9.32 -15.31 -6.16
C HIS A 146 -10.50 -16.14 -5.68
N ARG A 147 -11.66 -15.50 -5.60
CA ARG A 147 -12.95 -16.14 -5.37
C ARG A 147 -13.85 -15.87 -6.58
N PRO A 148 -14.16 -16.88 -7.40
CA PRO A 148 -15.11 -16.69 -8.49
C PRO A 148 -16.49 -16.34 -7.95
N ALA A 149 -17.30 -15.71 -8.81
CA ALA A 149 -18.70 -15.46 -8.50
C ALA A 149 -19.45 -16.77 -8.26
N ASP A 150 -20.32 -16.79 -7.26
CA ASP A 150 -21.14 -17.94 -6.90
C ASP A 150 -22.53 -17.48 -6.43
N ALA A 151 -23.38 -18.42 -6.01
CA ALA A 151 -24.72 -18.09 -5.50
C ALA A 151 -24.69 -17.20 -4.24
N ALA A 152 -23.57 -17.14 -3.52
CA ALA A 152 -23.40 -16.34 -2.31
C ALA A 152 -22.91 -14.92 -2.60
N GLY A 153 -22.47 -14.61 -3.83
CA GLY A 153 -22.14 -13.24 -4.21
C GLY A 153 -21.24 -13.08 -5.43
N PRO A 154 -20.85 -11.82 -5.71
CA PRO A 154 -20.00 -11.51 -6.85
C PRO A 154 -18.60 -12.10 -6.68
N GLU A 155 -17.86 -12.10 -7.79
CA GLU A 155 -16.43 -12.37 -7.81
C GLU A 155 -15.69 -11.42 -6.86
N ARG A 156 -14.69 -11.97 -6.16
CA ARG A 156 -13.87 -11.25 -5.20
C ARG A 156 -12.40 -11.59 -5.35
N LEU A 157 -11.56 -10.59 -5.18
CA LEU A 157 -10.12 -10.76 -4.95
C LEU A 157 -9.82 -10.33 -3.52
N VAL A 158 -8.91 -11.03 -2.85
CA VAL A 158 -8.45 -10.64 -1.52
C VAL A 158 -6.96 -10.88 -1.36
N VAL A 159 -6.28 -9.92 -0.75
CA VAL A 159 -4.85 -10.01 -0.45
C VAL A 159 -4.56 -9.45 0.95
N ALA A 160 -3.61 -10.04 1.65
CA ALA A 160 -3.14 -9.52 2.93
C ALA A 160 -2.19 -8.33 2.72
N VAL A 161 -2.38 -7.29 3.52
CA VAL A 161 -1.45 -6.16 3.62
C VAL A 161 -0.43 -6.51 4.70
N ARG A 162 0.87 -6.35 4.38
CA ARG A 162 1.96 -6.78 5.25
C ARG A 162 3.05 -5.73 5.38
N SER A 163 3.72 -5.73 6.53
CA SER A 163 5.02 -5.09 6.73
C SER A 163 6.04 -6.18 7.07
N GLY A 164 6.85 -6.56 6.08
CA GLY A 164 7.69 -7.75 6.18
C GLY A 164 6.86 -9.00 6.46
N ARG A 165 7.00 -9.58 7.67
CA ARG A 165 6.25 -10.78 8.10
C ARG A 165 4.96 -10.47 8.85
N GLU A 166 4.77 -9.24 9.29
CA GLU A 166 3.59 -8.83 10.06
C GLU A 166 2.39 -8.61 9.12
N VAL A 167 1.24 -9.20 9.45
CA VAL A 167 -0.03 -8.91 8.78
C VAL A 167 -0.64 -7.67 9.42
N LEU A 168 -0.89 -6.64 8.62
CA LEU A 168 -1.52 -5.40 9.05
C LEU A 168 -3.03 -5.40 8.80
N GLY A 169 -3.50 -6.18 7.81
CA GLY A 169 -4.89 -6.19 7.41
C GLY A 169 -5.07 -6.84 6.04
N SER A 170 -6.13 -6.47 5.34
CA SER A 170 -6.45 -7.00 4.01
C SER A 170 -7.06 -5.94 3.10
N ILE A 171 -6.86 -6.11 1.79
CA ILE A 171 -7.60 -5.40 0.75
C ILE A 171 -8.50 -6.42 0.06
N TRP A 172 -9.78 -6.08 -0.04
CA TRP A 172 -10.77 -6.84 -0.79
C TRP A 172 -11.23 -6.04 -2.00
N ALA A 173 -11.31 -6.69 -3.15
CA ALA A 173 -12.02 -6.19 -4.32
C ALA A 173 -13.28 -7.03 -4.55
N ALA A 174 -14.35 -6.38 -4.98
CA ALA A 174 -15.60 -7.02 -5.38
C ALA A 174 -16.04 -6.47 -6.73
N ALA A 175 -16.42 -7.38 -7.64
CA ALA A 175 -16.93 -7.03 -8.95
C ALA A 175 -18.17 -6.11 -8.87
N ASP A 176 -18.22 -5.09 -9.75
CA ASP A 176 -19.33 -4.14 -9.90
C ASP A 176 -20.03 -4.30 -11.26
N GLY A 177 -20.43 -5.54 -11.58
CA GLY A 177 -21.17 -5.87 -12.81
C GLY A 177 -20.31 -6.37 -13.98
N GLY A 178 -18.99 -6.48 -13.79
CA GLY A 178 -18.05 -7.15 -14.71
C GLY A 178 -17.03 -7.99 -13.94
N ALA A 179 -16.22 -8.80 -14.63
CA ALA A 179 -15.16 -9.58 -14.00
C ALA A 179 -14.02 -8.69 -13.50
N LEU A 180 -13.37 -9.11 -12.40
CA LEU A 180 -12.21 -8.43 -11.80
C LEU A 180 -10.89 -8.77 -12.49
#